data_AF-A0A453JA07-F1
#
_entry.id   AF-A0A453JA07-F1
#
_cell.length_a   1.000
_cell.length_b   1.000
_cell.length_c   1.000
_cell.angle_alpha   90.00
_cell.angle_beta   90.00
_cell.angle_gamma   90.00
#
_symmetry.space_group_name_H-M   'P 1'
#
loop_
_entity.id
_entity.type
_entity.pdbx_description
1 polymer ?
#
loop_
_entity_poly.entity_id
_entity_poly.type
_entity_poly.pdbx_seq_one_letter_code
_entity_poly.pdbx_strand_id
1 'polypeptide(L)'
;QALLEEWIATRAIRDNCLPQDHRKLINNLKLIQDYLCSFEAQGLTVVDISANSFPQTLDWLHGYLLQCIERGLLAACSEGPKQ
;
A
#
# COMPACT_ATOMS: atom_id res chain seq x y z
N GLN A 1 -10.11 -9.55 -9.77
CA GLN A 1 -11.53 -9.63 -9.35
C GLN A 1 -11.87 -10.88 -8.50
N ALA A 2 -11.43 -12.10 -8.84
CA ALA A 2 -11.97 -13.34 -8.25
C ALA A 2 -11.62 -13.64 -6.77
N LEU A 3 -10.41 -13.29 -6.30
CA LEU A 3 -9.93 -13.69 -4.96
C LEU A 3 -10.71 -13.02 -3.81
N LEU A 4 -11.16 -11.78 -4.01
CA LEU A 4 -11.89 -11.04 -2.98
C LEU A 4 -13.30 -11.62 -2.80
N GLU A 5 -13.99 -11.89 -3.90
CA GLU A 5 -15.35 -12.46 -3.86
C GLU A 5 -15.33 -13.88 -3.27
N GLU A 6 -14.30 -14.68 -3.58
CA GLU A 6 -14.08 -16.01 -3.00
C GLU A 6 -13.75 -15.98 -1.50
N TRP A 7 -12.90 -15.04 -1.05
CA TRP A 7 -12.56 -14.89 0.37
C TRP A 7 -13.77 -14.48 1.21
N ILE A 8 -14.62 -13.59 0.69
CA ILE A 8 -15.84 -13.16 1.37
C ILE A 8 -16.86 -14.31 1.42
N ALA A 9 -17.08 -15.03 0.33
CA ALA A 9 -18.00 -16.18 0.30
C ALA A 9 -17.60 -17.25 1.33
N THR A 10 -16.30 -17.55 1.43
CA THR A 10 -15.75 -18.51 2.40
C THR A 10 -16.02 -18.09 3.85
N ARG A 11 -16.00 -16.78 4.13
CA ARG A 11 -16.24 -16.24 5.49
C ARG A 11 -17.73 -16.11 5.81
N ALA A 12 -18.56 -15.74 4.84
CA ALA A 12 -20.01 -15.63 4.98
C ALA A 12 -20.66 -16.97 5.36
N ILE A 13 -20.17 -18.08 4.80
CA ILE A 13 -20.61 -19.45 5.14
C ILE A 13 -20.32 -19.78 6.61
N ARG A 14 -19.25 -19.22 7.18
CA ARG A 14 -18.81 -19.53 8.54
C ARG A 14 -19.57 -18.74 9.62
N ASP A 15 -20.02 -17.53 9.32
CA ASP A 15 -20.52 -16.56 10.32
C ASP A 15 -22.06 -16.42 10.38
N ASN A 16 -22.85 -17.18 9.61
CA ASN A 16 -24.31 -17.03 9.50
C ASN A 16 -24.76 -15.57 9.23
N CYS A 17 -23.96 -14.83 8.46
CA CYS A 17 -24.15 -13.40 8.23
C CYS A 17 -25.30 -13.15 7.24
N LEU A 18 -26.15 -12.15 7.49
CA LEU A 18 -27.31 -11.87 6.63
C LEU A 18 -26.86 -11.43 5.22
N PRO A 19 -27.62 -11.76 4.14
CA PRO A 19 -27.26 -11.40 2.77
C PRO A 19 -27.11 -9.88 2.52
N GLN A 20 -27.75 -9.04 3.35
CA GLN A 20 -27.60 -7.59 3.28
C GLN A 20 -26.22 -7.13 3.80
N ASP A 21 -25.76 -7.72 4.91
CA ASP A 21 -24.45 -7.44 5.49
C ASP A 21 -23.33 -7.89 4.54
N HIS A 22 -23.56 -9.00 3.83
CA HIS A 22 -22.64 -9.48 2.80
C HIS A 22 -22.45 -8.47 1.65
N ARG A 23 -23.54 -7.89 1.14
CA ARG A 23 -23.46 -6.85 0.08
C ARG A 23 -22.72 -5.61 0.56
N LYS A 24 -22.97 -5.18 1.81
CA LYS A 24 -22.27 -4.05 2.41
C LYS A 24 -20.78 -4.34 2.58
N LEU A 25 -20.44 -5.54 3.04
CA LEU A 25 -19.05 -6.00 3.17
C LEU A 25 -18.32 -6.03 1.82
N ILE A 26 -18.96 -6.59 0.78
CA ILE A 26 -18.40 -6.58 -0.59
C ILE A 26 -18.14 -5.16 -1.06
N ASN A 27 -19.10 -4.24 -0.90
CA ASN A 27 -18.94 -2.86 -1.34
C ASN A 27 -17.79 -2.16 -0.60
N ASN A 28 -17.68 -2.34 0.72
CA ASN A 28 -16.58 -1.77 1.50
C ASN A 28 -15.22 -2.30 1.03
N LEU A 29 -15.13 -3.61 0.77
CA LEU A 29 -13.89 -4.22 0.32
C LEU A 29 -13.52 -3.80 -1.12
N LYS A 30 -14.50 -3.67 -2.02
CA LYS A 30 -14.30 -3.09 -3.36
C LYS A 30 -13.80 -1.65 -3.25
N LEU A 31 -14.39 -0.84 -2.38
CA LEU A 31 -13.93 0.54 -2.16
C LEU A 31 -12.50 0.62 -1.65
N ILE A 32 -12.10 -0.27 -0.72
CA ILE A 32 -10.71 -0.35 -0.25
C ILE A 32 -9.78 -0.80 -1.38
N GLN A 33 -10.18 -1.80 -2.17
CA GLN A 33 -9.41 -2.26 -3.32
C GLN A 33 -9.22 -1.15 -4.36
N ASP A 34 -10.29 -0.45 -4.74
CA ASP A 34 -10.26 0.65 -5.71
C ASP A 34 -9.34 1.77 -5.21
N TYR A 35 -9.41 2.10 -3.92
CA TYR A 35 -8.52 3.07 -3.29
C TYR A 35 -7.04 2.64 -3.40
N LEU A 36 -6.72 1.39 -3.05
CA LEU A 36 -5.33 0.90 -3.11
C LEU A 36 -4.81 0.82 -4.54
N CYS A 37 -5.62 0.34 -5.50
CA CYS A 37 -5.25 0.28 -6.91
C CYS A 37 -5.10 1.67 -7.54
N SER A 38 -5.77 2.70 -7.00
CA SER A 38 -5.65 4.07 -7.50
C SER A 38 -4.23 4.63 -7.39
N PHE A 39 -3.39 4.11 -6.48
CA PHE A 39 -2.01 4.56 -6.32
C PHE A 39 -1.14 4.15 -7.52
N GLU A 40 -1.29 2.92 -8.04
CA GLU A 40 -0.57 2.48 -9.23
C GLU A 40 -0.94 3.32 -10.46
N ALA A 41 -2.22 3.65 -10.63
CA ALA A 41 -2.70 4.51 -11.71
C ALA A 41 -2.17 5.96 -11.60
N GLN A 42 -1.81 6.42 -10.40
CA GLN A 42 -1.16 7.71 -10.15
C GLN A 42 0.37 7.65 -10.35
N GLY A 43 0.91 6.51 -10.77
CA GLY A 43 2.35 6.31 -10.96
C GLY A 43 3.12 6.09 -9.66
N LEU A 44 2.43 5.79 -8.56
CA LEU A 44 3.05 5.48 -7.28
C LEU A 44 3.35 3.98 -7.19
N THR A 45 4.57 3.64 -6.79
CA THR A 45 4.98 2.26 -6.58
C THR A 45 4.35 1.71 -5.30
N VAL A 46 3.48 0.71 -5.43
CA VAL A 46 2.97 -0.07 -4.30
C VAL A 46 3.94 -1.20 -4.00
N VAL A 47 4.43 -1.27 -2.76
CA VAL A 47 5.32 -2.34 -2.31
C VAL A 47 4.50 -3.36 -1.55
N ASP A 48 4.56 -4.63 -1.97
CA ASP A 48 3.94 -5.73 -1.23
C ASP A 48 4.76 -6.02 0.04
N ILE A 49 4.14 -5.82 1.20
CA ILE A 49 4.78 -6.04 2.50
C ILE A 49 4.04 -7.17 3.19
N SER A 50 4.73 -8.30 3.35
CA SER A 50 4.22 -9.39 4.15
C SER A 50 4.35 -9.06 5.65
N ALA A 51 3.46 -9.62 6.47
CA ALA A 51 3.50 -9.39 7.93
C ALA A 51 4.82 -9.83 8.58
N ASN A 52 5.52 -10.80 7.99
CA ASN A 52 6.80 -11.32 8.51
C ASN A 52 8.01 -10.47 8.09
N SER A 53 7.86 -9.61 7.08
CA SER A 53 8.90 -8.73 6.56
C SER A 53 8.70 -7.27 6.97
N PHE A 54 7.58 -6.95 7.62
CA PHE A 54 7.19 -5.56 7.90
C PHE A 54 8.24 -4.78 8.72
N PRO A 55 8.78 -5.29 9.85
CA PRO A 55 9.83 -4.58 10.58
C PRO A 55 11.07 -4.32 9.70
N GLN A 56 11.50 -5.33 8.95
CA GLN A 56 12.66 -5.22 8.06
C GLN A 56 12.39 -4.20 6.93
N THR A 57 11.18 -4.16 6.38
CA THR A 57 10.82 -3.16 5.36
C THR A 57 10.87 -1.73 5.92
N LEU A 58 10.48 -1.51 7.17
CA LEU A 58 10.59 -0.19 7.81
C LEU A 58 12.06 0.22 8.00
N ASP A 59 12.92 -0.70 8.39
CA ASP A 59 14.36 -0.43 8.51
C ASP A 59 14.97 -0.01 7.16
N TRP A 60 14.56 -0.67 6.08
CA TRP A 60 15.03 -0.35 4.72
C TRP A 60 14.51 1.01 4.25
N LEU A 61 13.24 1.32 4.52
CA LEU A 61 12.66 2.63 4.21
C LEU A 61 13.39 3.74 4.96
N HIS A 62 13.67 3.54 6.26
CA HIS A 62 14.44 4.49 7.06
C HIS A 62 15.83 4.74 6.46
N GLY A 63 16.56 3.69 6.09
CA GLY A 63 17.85 3.81 5.43
C GLY A 63 17.79 4.54 4.08
N TYR A 64 16.77 4.25 3.27
CA TYR A 64 16.54 4.92 1.99
C TYR A 64 16.29 6.42 2.15
N LEU A 65 15.49 6.82 3.14
CA LEU A 65 15.22 8.23 3.43
C LEU A 65 16.49 8.99 3.82
N LEU A 66 17.33 8.41 4.67
CA LEU A 66 18.62 9.00 5.05
C LEU A 66 19.53 9.22 3.83
N GLN A 67 19.62 8.24 2.93
CA GLN A 67 20.40 8.39 1.69
C GLN A 67 19.85 9.49 0.78
N CYS A 68 18.53 9.63 0.69
CA CYS A 68 17.92 10.70 -0.11
C CYS A 68 18.24 12.09 0.46
N ILE A 69 18.20 12.23 1.79
CA ILE A 69 18.56 13.47 2.48
C ILE A 69 20.03 13.82 2.23
N GLU A 70 20.93 12.85 2.36
CA GLU A 70 22.37 13.05 2.12
C GLU A 70 22.65 13.47 0.67
N ARG A 71 22.03 12.80 -0.31
CA ARG A 71 22.14 13.16 -1.73
C ARG A 71 21.62 14.57 -2.01
N GLY A 72 20.48 14.94 -1.41
CA GLY A 72 19.93 16.29 -1.51
C GLY A 72 20.88 17.35 -0.95
N LEU A 73 21.53 17.06 0.18
CA LEU A 73 22.53 17.94 0.79
C LEU A 73 23.78 18.09 -0.09
N LEU A 74 24.29 16.99 -0.63
CA LEU A 74 25.45 17.01 -1.54
C LEU A 74 25.14 17.78 -2.83
N ALA A 75 23.94 17.61 -3.39
CA ALA A 75 23.50 18.36 -4.57
C ALA A 75 23.46 19.87 -4.28
N ALA A 76 22.93 20.28 -3.12
CA ALA A 76 22.89 21.69 -2.71
C ALA A 76 24.30 22.28 -2.52
N CYS A 77 25.27 21.49 -2.03
CA CYS A 77 26.66 21.93 -1.90
C CYS A 77 27.40 22.02 -3.25
N SER A 78 26.96 21.27 -4.27
CA SER A 78 27.56 21.27 -5.60
C SER A 78 27.11 22.43 -6.49
N GLU A 79 25.97 23.06 -6.18
CA GLU A 79 25.56 24.33 -6.79
C GLU A 79 26.28 25.50 -6.07
N GLY A 80 27.57 25.68 -6.36
CA GLY A 80 28.27 26.93 -6.03
C GLY A 80 27.63 28.13 -6.75
N PRO A 81 27.86 29.38 -6.30
CA PRO A 81 27.24 30.56 -6.90
C PRO A 81 27.54 30.60 -8.40
N LYS A 82 26.48 30.52 -9.21
CA LYS A 82 26.55 30.66 -10.67
C LYS A 82 27.09 32.07 -10.97
N GLN A 83 28.36 32.16 -11.40
CA GLN A 83 29.00 33.39 -11.88
C GLN A 83 28.41 33.82 -13.22
#